data_AF-A0A2G8SMT1-F1
#
_entry.id   AF-A0A2G8SMT1-F1
#
_cell.length_a   1.000
_cell.length_b   1.000
_cell.length_c   1.000
_cell.angle_alpha   90.00
_cell.angle_beta   90.00
_cell.angle_gamma   90.00
#
_symmetry.space_group_name_H-M   'P 1'
#
loop_
_entity.id
_entity.type
_entity.pdbx_description
1 polymer ?
#
loop_
_entity_poly.entity_id
_entity_poly.type
_entity_poly.pdbx_seq_one_letter_code
_entity_poly.pdbx_strand_id
1 'polypeptide(L)'
;MNVRDGLEWIQFVYNETSFMLVRLLQRFSSIKLRQDAHPESMAPPGVERSPYAVDGRERVCMRSHLTTYVKNGLWVEMEEVAAA
;
A
#
# COMPACT_ATOMS: atom_id res chain seq x y z
N MET A 1 -10.34 17.75 -23.60
CA MET A 1 -9.84 17.85 -22.22
C MET A 1 -8.76 18.92 -22.21
N ASN A 2 -8.97 20.06 -21.56
CA ASN A 2 -8.00 21.15 -21.60
C ASN A 2 -6.81 20.79 -20.70
N VAL A 3 -5.57 21.07 -21.12
CA VAL A 3 -4.36 20.71 -20.34
C VAL A 3 -4.36 21.35 -18.96
N ARG A 4 -5.02 22.52 -18.82
CA ARG A 4 -5.22 23.22 -17.54
C ARG A 4 -6.09 22.44 -16.55
N ASP A 5 -7.15 21.79 -17.03
CA ASP A 5 -8.03 20.98 -16.17
C ASP A 5 -7.26 19.78 -15.61
N GLY A 6 -6.39 19.16 -16.43
CA GLY A 6 -5.58 18.02 -16.02
C GLY A 6 -4.57 18.33 -14.90
N LEU A 7 -4.01 19.54 -14.85
CA LEU A 7 -3.06 19.93 -13.81
C LEU A 7 -3.74 20.16 -12.46
N GLU A 8 -4.90 20.81 -12.45
CA GLU A 8 -5.69 21.05 -11.22
C GLU A 8 -6.10 19.73 -10.55
N TRP A 9 -6.48 18.73 -11.35
CA TRP A 9 -6.82 17.41 -10.83
C TRP A 9 -5.63 16.70 -10.19
N ILE A 10 -4.42 16.83 -10.75
CA ILE A 10 -3.21 16.24 -10.17
C ILE A 10 -2.90 16.90 -8.82
N GLN A 11 -3.04 18.23 -8.73
CA GLN A 11 -2.82 18.97 -7.47
C GLN A 11 -3.84 18.57 -6.39
N PHE A 12 -5.10 18.40 -6.76
CA PHE A 12 -6.15 17.94 -5.85
C PHE A 12 -5.83 16.56 -5.25
N VAL A 13 -5.53 15.57 -6.09
CA VAL A 13 -5.21 14.20 -5.63
C VAL A 13 -3.96 14.19 -4.75
N TYR A 14 -2.95 15.00 -5.10
CA TYR A 14 -1.74 15.12 -4.31
C TYR A 14 -2.03 15.67 -2.91
N ASN A 15 -2.84 16.73 -2.81
CA ASN A 15 -3.20 17.34 -1.53
C ASN A 15 -4.05 16.40 -0.66
N GLU A 16 -5.07 15.76 -1.25
CA GLU A 16 -5.93 14.80 -0.53
C GLU A 16 -5.12 13.60 0.01
N THR A 17 -4.24 13.03 -0.82
CA THR A 17 -3.40 11.90 -0.41
C THR A 17 -2.41 12.32 0.66
N SER A 18 -1.77 13.49 0.51
CA SER A 18 -0.83 14.03 1.50
C SER A 18 -1.51 14.28 2.84
N PHE A 19 -2.71 14.87 2.83
CA PHE A 19 -3.49 15.11 4.04
C PHE A 19 -3.85 13.80 4.76
N MET A 20 -4.35 12.81 4.02
CA MET A 20 -4.67 11.49 4.57
C MET A 20 -3.43 10.80 5.17
N LEU A 21 -2.30 10.81 4.46
CA LEU A 21 -1.05 10.19 4.92
C LEU A 21 -0.49 10.87 6.17
N VAL A 22 -0.45 12.20 6.21
CA VAL A 22 0.06 12.94 7.37
C VAL A 22 -0.79 12.64 8.61
N ARG A 23 -2.12 12.65 8.48
CA ARG A 23 -3.01 12.37 9.61
C ARG A 23 -2.91 10.92 10.09
N LEU A 24 -2.72 9.98 9.15
CA LEU A 24 -2.48 8.58 9.48
C LEU A 24 -1.17 8.42 10.27
N LEU A 25 -0.06 8.98 9.78
CA LEU A 25 1.26 8.84 10.40
C LEU A 25 1.41 9.62 11.72
N GLN A 26 0.65 10.69 11.91
CA GLN A 26 0.58 11.38 13.21
C GLN A 26 -0.16 10.56 14.28
N ARG A 27 -1.10 9.71 13.85
CA ARG A 27 -1.98 8.96 14.76
C ARG A 27 -1.33 7.66 15.26
N PHE A 28 -0.51 7.03 14.41
CA PHE A 28 0.06 5.71 14.69
C PHE A 28 1.59 5.78 14.76
N SER A 29 2.16 5.26 15.84
CA SER A 29 3.61 5.18 16.08
C SER A 29 4.24 3.97 15.39
N SER A 30 3.47 2.92 15.12
CA SER A 30 3.93 1.69 14.47
C SER A 30 2.91 1.17 13.47
N ILE A 31 3.38 0.70 12.31
CA ILE A 31 2.58 0.00 11.30
C ILE A 31 3.35 -1.26 10.91
N LYS A 32 2.80 -2.44 11.18
CA LYS A 32 3.42 -3.74 10.90
C LYS A 32 2.56 -4.57 9.98
N LEU A 33 3.15 -5.15 8.95
CA LEU A 33 2.48 -6.07 8.04
C LEU A 33 2.12 -7.38 8.77
N ARG A 34 0.85 -7.76 8.78
CA ARG A 34 0.33 -9.00 9.37
C ARG A 34 -0.16 -9.95 8.29
N GLN A 35 0.77 -10.70 7.73
CA GLN A 35 0.49 -11.71 6.70
C GLN A 35 -0.35 -12.87 7.26
N ASP A 36 -0.22 -13.16 8.55
CA ASP A 36 -0.91 -14.22 9.27
C ASP A 36 -2.41 -13.95 9.47
N ALA A 37 -2.81 -12.67 9.49
CA ALA A 37 -4.22 -12.29 9.61
C ALA A 37 -5.07 -12.81 8.44
N HIS A 38 -4.47 -12.99 7.26
CA HIS A 38 -5.14 -13.59 6.11
C HIS A 38 -4.15 -14.40 5.25
N PRO A 39 -4.00 -15.71 5.49
CA PRO A 39 -3.04 -16.55 4.77
C PRO A 39 -3.24 -16.59 3.26
N GLU A 40 -4.47 -16.40 2.78
CA GLU A 40 -4.77 -16.33 1.36
C GLU A 40 -4.18 -15.08 0.69
N SER A 41 -3.87 -14.03 1.46
CA SER A 41 -3.19 -12.82 0.97
C SER A 41 -1.68 -12.96 0.84
N MET A 42 -1.11 -14.03 1.40
CA MET A 42 0.31 -14.31 1.21
C MET A 42 0.60 -14.72 -0.23
N ALA A 43 1.81 -14.39 -0.69
CA ALA A 43 2.32 -14.96 -1.92
C ALA A 43 2.44 -16.49 -1.74
N PRO A 44 1.96 -17.30 -2.69
CA PRO A 44 2.13 -18.75 -2.61
C PRO A 44 3.63 -19.12 -2.59
N PRO A 45 4.01 -20.20 -1.89
CA PRO A 45 5.40 -20.67 -1.84
C PRO A 45 5.93 -20.94 -3.25
N GLY A 46 7.16 -20.49 -3.55
CA GLY A 46 7.78 -20.60 -4.87
C GLY A 46 7.66 -19.38 -5.78
N VAL A 47 6.86 -18.36 -5.44
CA VAL A 47 6.85 -17.07 -6.16
C VAL A 47 8.22 -16.38 -6.09
N GLU A 48 8.98 -16.60 -5.03
CA GLU A 48 10.36 -16.13 -4.88
C GLU A 48 11.34 -16.63 -5.96
N ARG A 49 10.97 -17.68 -6.69
CA ARG A 49 11.74 -18.22 -7.83
C ARG A 49 11.21 -17.78 -9.19
N SER A 50 10.14 -16.98 -9.21
CA SER A 50 9.58 -16.44 -10.45
C SER A 50 10.61 -15.54 -11.12
N PRO A 51 10.83 -15.64 -12.44
CA PRO A 51 11.70 -14.71 -13.17
C PRO A 51 11.18 -13.26 -13.14
N TYR A 52 9.95 -13.05 -12.66
CA TYR A 52 9.33 -11.74 -12.45
C TYR A 52 9.38 -11.27 -10.99
N ALA A 53 9.85 -12.12 -10.05
CA ALA A 53 10.08 -11.69 -8.68
C ALA A 53 11.37 -10.89 -8.64
N VAL A 54 11.28 -9.62 -8.22
CA VAL A 54 12.39 -8.67 -8.29
C VAL A 54 13.58 -9.13 -7.44
N ASP A 55 13.35 -9.81 -6.31
CA ASP A 55 14.43 -10.32 -5.44
C ASP A 55 14.00 -11.42 -4.44
N GLY A 56 12.79 -11.99 -4.55
CA GLY A 56 12.27 -12.97 -3.58
C GLY A 56 12.06 -12.44 -2.14
N ARG A 57 12.37 -11.16 -1.89
CA ARG A 57 12.14 -10.46 -0.61
C ARG A 57 10.73 -9.89 -0.47
N GLU A 58 9.97 -9.93 -1.56
CA GLU A 58 8.64 -9.38 -1.63
C GLU A 58 7.69 -10.16 -0.72
N ARG A 59 7.01 -9.44 0.17
CA ARG A 59 6.08 -10.03 1.16
C ARG A 59 4.64 -10.02 0.65
N VAL A 60 4.33 -9.24 -0.39
CA VAL A 60 2.99 -9.13 -0.94
C VAL A 60 2.94 -9.42 -2.45
N CYS A 61 1.90 -10.10 -2.92
CA CYS A 61 1.77 -10.38 -4.34
C CYS A 61 1.13 -9.18 -5.05
N MET A 62 1.91 -8.42 -5.82
CA MET A 62 1.35 -7.35 -6.65
C MET A 62 0.69 -7.92 -7.91
N ARG A 63 -0.46 -7.36 -8.29
CA ARG A 63 -1.16 -7.63 -9.55
C ARG A 63 -1.43 -6.31 -10.27
N SER A 64 -1.55 -6.38 -11.58
CA SER A 64 -1.91 -5.24 -12.42
C SER A 64 -3.06 -5.64 -13.33
N HIS A 65 -4.19 -4.94 -13.24
CA HIS A 65 -5.29 -5.06 -14.18
C HIS A 65 -5.48 -3.74 -14.94
N LEU A 66 -5.72 -2.65 -14.20
CA LEU A 66 -5.77 -1.28 -14.72
C LEU A 66 -4.85 -0.38 -13.89
N THR A 67 -4.95 -0.51 -12.57
CA THR A 67 -3.99 0.00 -11.59
C THR A 67 -3.26 -1.18 -10.95
N THR A 68 -2.02 -0.94 -10.51
CA THR A 68 -1.27 -1.91 -9.70
C THR A 68 -1.89 -1.97 -8.31
N TYR A 69 -2.14 -3.17 -7.79
CA TYR A 69 -2.73 -3.40 -6.47
C TYR A 69 -2.12 -4.63 -5.81
N VAL A 70 -2.23 -4.71 -4.48
CA VAL A 70 -1.85 -5.91 -3.72
C VAL A 70 -2.97 -6.93 -3.79
N LYS A 71 -2.66 -8.12 -4.29
CA LYS A 71 -3.59 -9.25 -4.36
C LYS A 71 -4.11 -9.56 -2.96
N ASN A 72 -5.44 -9.64 -2.81
CA ASN A 72 -6.14 -9.99 -1.57
C ASN A 72 -5.95 -9.00 -0.41
N GLY A 73 -5.50 -7.78 -0.72
CA GLY A 73 -5.41 -6.66 0.24
C GLY A 73 -4.16 -6.66 1.11
N LEU A 74 -4.02 -5.61 1.91
CA LEU A 74 -2.91 -5.41 2.85
C LEU A 74 -3.45 -5.42 4.28
N TRP A 75 -3.03 -6.38 5.07
CA TRP A 75 -3.42 -6.50 6.47
C TRP A 75 -2.30 -5.98 7.35
N VAL A 76 -2.60 -4.96 8.15
CA VAL A 76 -1.62 -4.30 9.01
C VAL A 76 -2.13 -4.20 10.43
N GLU A 77 -1.22 -4.34 11.37
CA GLU A 77 -1.41 -4.01 12.76
C GLU A 77 -0.82 -2.61 12.98
N MET A 78 -1.60 -1.73 13.60
CA MET A 78 -1.21 -0.35 13.87
C MET A 78 -1.21 -0.09 15.37
N GLU A 79 -0.17 0.58 15.86
CA GLU A 79 -0.04 1.00 17.25
C GLU A 79 -0.27 2.50 17.35
N GLU A 80 -1.19 2.89 18.22
CA GLU A 80 -1.58 4.28 18.42
C GLU A 80 -0.53 5.06 19.21
N VAL A 81 -0.30 6.33 18.85
CA VAL A 81 0.55 7.21 19.66
C VAL A 81 -0.16 7.48 21.00
N ALA A 82 0.52 7.19 22.12
CA ALA A 82 0.02 7.53 23.45
C ALA A 82 -0.23 9.03 23.58
N ALA A 83 -1.38 9.42 24.12
CA ALA A 83 -1.65 10.82 24.43
C ALA A 83 -0.62 11.30 25.47
N ALA A 84 0.13 12.34 25.11
CA ALA A 84 1.03 13.05 26.01
C ALA A 84 0.25 13.90 27.02
#